data_AF-A0A820L606-F1
#
_entry.id   AF-A0A820L606-F1
#
_cell.length_a   1.000
_cell.length_b   1.000
_cell.length_c   1.000
_cell.angle_alpha   90.00
_cell.angle_beta   90.00
_cell.angle_gamma   90.00
#
_symmetry.space_group_name_H-M   'P 1'
#
loop_
_entity.id
_entity.type
_entity.pdbx_description
1 polymer ?
#
loop_
_entity_poly.entity_id
_entity_poly.type
_entity_poly.pdbx_seq_one_letter_code
_entity_poly.pdbx_strand_id
1 'polypeptide(L)'
;KSARDRAALLEQINIPQLTETLFDISYHGNLPNLTEILTIPTKNIENLRYEAIQQNNLLQVRNEQTRTCLDLAAMLGHHEAVKLLAERGATIMTNGINLTNGMGYSSLHLACVWNQLESVKYIITAGGDIEQKTVHG
;
A
#
# COMPACT_ATOMS: atom_id res chain seq x y z
N LYS A 1 21.35 -15.07 -11.83
CA LYS A 1 20.25 -15.78 -11.13
C LYS A 1 18.99 -15.61 -11.96
N SER A 2 18.38 -16.69 -12.40
CA SER A 2 17.25 -16.64 -13.34
C SER A 2 15.99 -16.13 -12.61
N ALA A 3 15.03 -15.56 -13.34
CA ALA A 3 13.75 -15.13 -12.78
C ALA A 3 13.02 -16.27 -12.02
N ARG A 4 13.26 -17.54 -12.41
CA ARG A 4 12.76 -18.73 -11.70
C ARG A 4 13.36 -18.89 -10.29
N ASP A 5 14.64 -18.59 -10.12
CA ASP A 5 15.30 -18.70 -8.81
C ASP A 5 14.79 -17.64 -7.83
N ARG A 6 14.42 -16.45 -8.34
CA ARG A 6 13.78 -15.38 -7.56
C ARG A 6 12.33 -15.73 -7.19
N ALA A 7 11.53 -16.22 -8.14
CA ALA A 7 10.16 -16.65 -7.87
C ALA A 7 10.10 -17.74 -6.77
N ALA A 8 11.00 -18.73 -6.83
CA ALA A 8 11.09 -19.79 -5.82
C ALA A 8 11.55 -19.30 -4.43
N LEU A 9 12.34 -18.21 -4.35
CA LEU A 9 12.66 -17.55 -3.09
C LEU A 9 11.45 -16.82 -2.51
N LEU A 10 10.62 -16.21 -3.37
CA LEU A 10 9.41 -15.50 -2.96
C LEU A 10 8.31 -16.46 -2.49
N GLU A 11 8.27 -17.71 -2.96
CA GLU A 11 7.38 -18.78 -2.47
C GLU A 11 7.69 -19.22 -1.03
N GLN A 12 8.90 -18.94 -0.51
CA GLN A 12 9.30 -19.25 0.87
C GLN A 12 9.06 -18.09 1.85
N ILE A 13 8.56 -16.95 1.37
CA ILE A 13 8.34 -15.75 2.18
C ILE A 13 7.04 -15.90 2.97
N ASN A 14 7.13 -15.75 4.30
CA ASN A 14 5.96 -15.70 5.18
C ASN A 14 5.27 -14.32 5.09
N ILE A 15 4.02 -14.23 5.59
CA ILE A 15 3.22 -13.00 5.54
C ILE A 15 3.94 -11.77 6.15
N PRO A 16 4.60 -11.85 7.34
CA PRO A 16 5.34 -10.73 7.90
C PRO A 16 6.52 -10.23 7.05
N GLN A 17 7.37 -11.12 6.53
CA GLN A 17 8.46 -10.72 5.64
C GLN A 17 7.92 -10.12 4.33
N LEU A 18 6.79 -10.63 3.83
CA LEU A 18 6.14 -10.09 2.63
C LEU A 18 5.66 -8.66 2.86
N THR A 19 5.04 -8.37 4.02
CA THR A 19 4.56 -7.04 4.37
C THR A 19 5.71 -6.05 4.54
N GLU A 20 6.79 -6.42 5.23
CA GLU A 20 7.98 -5.56 5.37
C GLU A 20 8.60 -5.23 4.02
N THR A 21 8.76 -6.24 3.16
CA THR A 21 9.31 -6.04 1.81
C THR A 21 8.41 -5.13 0.97
N LEU A 22 7.09 -5.24 1.12
CA LEU A 22 6.13 -4.38 0.45
C LEU A 22 6.22 -2.92 0.93
N PHE A 23 6.42 -2.71 2.24
CA PHE A 23 6.64 -1.38 2.81
C PHE A 23 7.95 -0.76 2.30
N ASP A 24 9.06 -1.51 2.32
CA ASP A 24 10.36 -1.03 1.82
C ASP A 24 10.30 -0.64 0.34
N ILE A 25 9.66 -1.46 -0.48
CA ILE A 25 9.50 -1.17 -1.91
C ILE A 25 8.61 0.06 -2.14
N SER A 26 7.52 0.18 -1.39
CA SER A 26 6.63 1.35 -1.47
C SER A 26 7.34 2.62 -1.00
N TYR A 27 8.20 2.50 0.01
CA TYR A 27 9.04 3.56 0.54
C TYR A 27 10.14 4.01 -0.43
N HIS A 28 10.66 3.11 -1.26
CA HIS A 28 11.70 3.43 -2.25
C HIS A 28 11.17 3.64 -3.68
N GLY A 29 9.90 3.35 -3.93
CA GLY A 29 9.27 3.56 -5.24
C GLY A 29 9.73 2.56 -6.31
N ASN A 30 10.24 1.39 -5.91
CA ASN A 30 10.78 0.41 -6.84
C ASN A 30 9.64 -0.37 -7.54
N LEU A 31 9.11 0.22 -8.62
CA LEU A 31 7.97 -0.32 -9.36
C LEU A 31 8.19 -1.74 -9.94
N PRO A 32 9.37 -2.10 -10.50
CA PRO A 32 9.61 -3.46 -10.96
C PRO A 32 9.45 -4.51 -9.86
N ASN A 33 10.01 -4.26 -8.68
CA ASN A 33 9.88 -5.17 -7.54
C ASN A 33 8.45 -5.18 -6.98
N LEU A 34 7.77 -4.03 -6.98
CA LEU A 34 6.38 -3.92 -6.54
C LEU A 34 5.45 -4.74 -7.45
N THR A 35 5.68 -4.66 -8.77
CA THR A 35 4.94 -5.42 -9.77
C THR A 35 5.23 -6.90 -9.61
N GLU A 36 6.49 -7.30 -9.47
CA GLU A 36 6.89 -8.70 -9.27
C GLU A 36 6.17 -9.31 -8.07
N ILE A 37 6.21 -8.66 -6.90
CA ILE A 37 5.55 -9.16 -5.67
C ILE A 37 4.03 -9.21 -5.81
N LEU A 38 3.42 -8.19 -6.40
CA LEU A 38 1.95 -8.14 -6.57
C LEU A 38 1.44 -9.03 -7.72
N THR A 39 2.32 -9.60 -8.56
CA THR A 39 1.97 -10.48 -9.69
C THR A 39 2.28 -11.96 -9.43
N ILE A 40 2.92 -12.30 -8.31
CA ILE A 40 3.12 -13.70 -7.90
C ILE A 40 1.76 -14.38 -7.92
N PRO A 41 1.55 -15.45 -8.73
CA PRO A 41 0.30 -16.16 -8.75
C PRO A 41 0.08 -16.71 -7.36
N THR A 42 -0.94 -16.18 -6.70
CA THR A 42 -1.44 -16.61 -5.39
C THR A 42 -2.15 -17.98 -5.52
N LYS A 43 -1.60 -18.89 -6.34
CA LYS A 43 -2.23 -20.17 -6.69
C LYS A 43 -2.13 -21.20 -5.57
N ASN A 44 -1.22 -21.00 -4.61
CA ASN A 44 -1.19 -21.71 -3.31
C ASN A 44 -1.94 -20.95 -2.19
N ILE A 45 -2.59 -19.83 -2.51
CA ILE A 45 -3.40 -18.99 -1.60
C ILE A 45 -4.89 -19.34 -1.76
N GLU A 46 -5.26 -20.39 -2.49
CA GLU A 46 -6.67 -20.84 -2.54
C GLU A 46 -7.21 -21.23 -1.15
N ASN A 47 -6.34 -21.67 -0.22
CA ASN A 47 -6.71 -21.84 1.20
C ASN A 47 -6.88 -20.50 1.95
N LEU A 48 -6.25 -19.43 1.47
CA LEU A 48 -6.35 -18.08 2.02
C LEU A 48 -7.52 -17.28 1.40
N ARG A 49 -8.14 -17.75 0.30
CA ARG A 49 -9.33 -17.10 -0.28
C ARG A 49 -10.53 -17.11 0.67
N TYR A 50 -10.64 -18.11 1.54
CA TYR A 50 -11.70 -18.18 2.55
C TYR A 50 -11.34 -17.42 3.84
N GLU A 51 -10.07 -17.31 4.21
CA GLU A 51 -9.62 -16.53 5.38
C GLU A 51 -9.51 -15.02 5.08
N ALA A 52 -9.15 -14.63 3.85
CA ALA A 52 -9.06 -13.24 3.39
C ALA A 52 -10.41 -12.51 3.28
N ILE A 53 -11.53 -13.27 3.28
CA ILE A 53 -12.88 -12.70 3.36
C ILE A 53 -13.19 -12.21 4.79
N GLN A 54 -12.40 -12.59 5.81
CA GLN A 54 -12.63 -12.21 7.21
C GLN A 54 -11.43 -11.51 7.88
N GLN A 55 -10.18 -11.65 7.40
CA GLN A 55 -9.01 -11.00 7.99
C GLN A 55 -7.93 -10.67 6.93
N ASN A 56 -7.43 -9.43 6.91
CA ASN A 56 -6.16 -9.01 6.27
C ASN A 56 -6.02 -9.10 4.73
N ASN A 57 -6.57 -8.11 4.03
CA ASN A 57 -5.99 -7.65 2.77
C ASN A 57 -4.58 -7.09 3.05
N LEU A 58 -3.52 -7.71 2.51
CA LEU A 58 -2.12 -7.30 2.66
C LEU A 58 -1.88 -5.81 2.35
N LEU A 59 -2.67 -5.24 1.42
CA LEU A 59 -2.59 -3.83 1.02
C LEU A 59 -3.13 -2.87 2.10
N GLN A 60 -3.90 -3.39 3.06
CA GLN A 60 -4.49 -2.65 4.16
C GLN A 60 -3.70 -2.77 5.46
N VAL A 61 -2.64 -3.60 5.47
CA VAL A 61 -1.75 -3.71 6.63
C VAL A 61 -1.11 -2.35 6.89
N ARG A 62 -1.01 -2.00 8.17
CA ARG A 62 -0.42 -0.75 8.62
C ARG A 62 0.91 -1.04 9.30
N ASN A 63 1.92 -0.24 8.98
CA ASN A 63 3.20 -0.28 9.69
C ASN A 63 3.08 0.36 11.09
N GLU A 64 4.20 0.45 11.81
CA GLU A 64 4.27 1.04 13.14
C GLU A 64 3.80 2.50 13.19
N GLN A 65 3.78 3.23 12.07
CA GLN A 65 3.26 4.61 11.98
C GLN A 65 1.77 4.66 11.62
N THR A 66 1.10 3.51 11.61
CA THR A 66 -0.28 3.27 11.13
C THR A 66 -0.49 3.53 9.63
N ARG A 67 0.59 3.53 8.83
CA ARG A 67 0.54 3.81 7.39
C ARG A 67 0.45 2.52 6.59
N THR A 68 -0.40 2.52 5.58
CA THR A 68 -0.45 1.48 4.54
C THR A 68 0.65 1.69 3.50
N CYS A 69 0.86 0.71 2.63
CA CYS A 69 1.77 0.85 1.49
C CYS A 69 1.33 2.00 0.55
N LEU A 70 0.02 2.18 0.38
CA LEU A 70 -0.53 3.27 -0.42
C LEU A 70 -0.26 4.63 0.24
N ASP A 71 -0.36 4.73 1.57
CA ASP A 71 -0.01 5.95 2.31
C ASP A 71 1.45 6.35 2.11
N LEU A 72 2.38 5.38 2.18
CA LEU A 72 3.80 5.65 1.94
C LEU A 72 4.07 6.09 0.50
N ALA A 73 3.52 5.39 -0.47
CA ALA A 73 3.67 5.74 -1.88
C ALA A 73 3.07 7.13 -2.19
N ALA A 74 1.90 7.44 -1.62
CA ALA A 74 1.25 8.73 -1.78
C ALA A 74 2.05 9.87 -1.15
N MET A 75 2.54 9.67 0.07
CA MET A 75 3.35 10.63 0.83
C MET A 75 4.68 10.96 0.13
N LEU A 76 5.32 9.95 -0.48
CA LEU A 76 6.63 10.09 -1.12
C LEU A 76 6.56 10.46 -2.61
N GLY A 77 5.35 10.56 -3.18
CA GLY A 77 5.18 10.93 -4.59
C GLY A 77 5.49 9.79 -5.57
N HIS A 78 5.34 8.54 -5.13
CA HIS A 78 5.55 7.38 -5.99
C HIS A 78 4.28 7.07 -6.78
N HIS A 79 3.95 7.97 -7.70
CA HIS A 79 2.69 7.99 -8.47
C HIS A 79 2.35 6.67 -9.15
N GLU A 80 3.35 6.03 -9.77
CA GLU A 80 3.16 4.73 -10.43
C GLU A 80 2.88 3.61 -9.43
N ALA A 81 3.49 3.66 -8.24
CA ALA A 81 3.21 2.74 -7.16
C ALA A 81 1.81 2.97 -6.57
N VAL A 82 1.38 4.23 -6.39
CA VAL A 82 0.01 4.55 -5.96
C VAL A 82 -1.01 3.97 -6.95
N LYS A 83 -0.78 4.16 -8.25
CA LYS A 83 -1.65 3.60 -9.29
C LYS A 83 -1.72 2.09 -9.24
N LEU A 84 -0.55 1.43 -9.20
CA LEU A 84 -0.47 -0.02 -9.13
C LEU A 84 -1.16 -0.59 -7.89
N LEU A 85 -0.94 0.00 -6.71
CA LEU A 85 -1.55 -0.44 -5.46
C LEU A 85 -3.08 -0.28 -5.50
N ALA A 86 -3.57 0.85 -6.01
CA ALA A 86 -4.99 1.11 -6.18
C ALA A 86 -5.64 0.12 -7.17
N GLU A 87 -5.01 -0.16 -8.31
CA GLU A 87 -5.46 -1.15 -9.29
C GLU A 87 -5.53 -2.58 -8.70
N ARG A 88 -4.71 -2.87 -7.68
CA ARG A 88 -4.71 -4.15 -6.96
C ARG A 88 -5.69 -4.18 -5.78
N GLY A 89 -6.50 -3.13 -5.60
CA GLY A 89 -7.54 -3.08 -4.57
C GLY A 89 -7.05 -2.58 -3.21
N ALA A 90 -5.96 -1.82 -3.17
CA ALA A 90 -5.62 -1.02 -1.99
C ALA A 90 -6.72 0.04 -1.79
N THR A 91 -7.24 0.15 -0.58
CA THR A 91 -8.28 1.12 -0.26
C THR A 91 -7.68 2.53 -0.28
N ILE A 92 -8.20 3.38 -1.16
CA ILE A 92 -7.84 4.80 -1.27
C ILE A 92 -8.23 5.58 -0.01
N MET A 93 -9.34 5.19 0.63
CA MET A 93 -9.78 5.74 1.90
C MET A 93 -9.03 5.05 3.05
N THR A 94 -7.99 5.70 3.54
CA THR A 94 -7.32 5.30 4.79
C THR A 94 -7.67 6.29 5.89
N ASN A 95 -7.92 5.78 7.09
CA ASN A 95 -8.09 6.57 8.32
C ASN A 95 -6.95 6.22 9.29
N GLY A 96 -5.72 6.35 8.81
CA GLY A 96 -4.50 6.14 9.60
C GLY A 96 -4.42 7.16 10.73
N ILE A 97 -4.26 6.72 11.97
CA ILE A 97 -3.98 7.64 13.10
C ILE A 97 -2.47 7.75 13.24
N ASN A 98 -1.90 8.83 12.75
CA ASN A 98 -0.48 9.08 12.91
C ASN A 98 -0.12 9.07 14.41
N LEU A 99 0.69 8.10 14.82
CA LEU A 99 1.04 7.90 16.23
C LEU A 99 1.88 9.05 16.81
N THR A 100 2.53 9.85 15.98
CA THR A 100 3.38 10.96 16.47
C THR A 100 2.58 12.18 16.90
N ASN A 101 1.37 12.36 16.37
CA ASN A 101 0.55 13.54 16.66
C ASN A 101 -0.96 13.25 16.82
N GLY A 102 -1.38 11.98 16.79
CA GLY A 102 -2.76 11.55 16.94
C GLY A 102 -3.67 11.92 15.76
N MET A 103 -3.12 12.39 14.64
CA MET A 103 -3.91 12.91 13.53
C MET A 103 -4.42 11.77 12.64
N GLY A 104 -5.72 11.74 12.38
CA GLY A 104 -6.36 10.83 11.43
C GLY A 104 -6.13 11.26 9.98
N TYR A 105 -4.93 11.06 9.44
CA TYR A 105 -4.62 11.40 8.05
C TYR A 105 -5.07 10.29 7.09
N SER A 106 -5.61 10.70 5.96
CA SER A 106 -5.79 9.84 4.78
C SER A 106 -4.60 9.94 3.84
N SER A 107 -4.51 9.02 2.88
CA SER A 107 -3.50 9.08 1.82
C SER A 107 -3.55 10.41 1.06
N LEU A 108 -4.74 10.99 0.89
CA LEU A 108 -4.90 12.32 0.28
C LEU A 108 -4.30 13.43 1.15
N HIS A 109 -4.56 13.43 2.46
CA HIS A 109 -3.92 14.38 3.38
C HIS A 109 -2.40 14.28 3.31
N LEU A 110 -1.86 13.06 3.32
CA LEU A 110 -0.42 12.83 3.25
C LEU A 110 0.17 13.35 1.93
N ALA A 111 -0.47 13.05 0.79
CA ALA A 111 -0.05 13.56 -0.51
C ALA A 111 -0.08 15.10 -0.57
N CYS A 112 -1.11 15.73 0.02
CA CYS A 112 -1.22 17.20 0.10
C CYS A 112 -0.14 17.82 0.99
N VAL A 113 0.05 17.30 2.21
CA VAL A 113 1.06 17.80 3.18
C VAL A 113 2.47 17.71 2.61
N TRP A 114 2.74 16.69 1.80
CA TRP A 114 4.04 16.46 1.19
C TRP A 114 4.17 17.04 -0.23
N ASN A 115 3.19 17.82 -0.69
CA ASN A 115 3.20 18.50 -1.99
C ASN A 115 3.36 17.54 -3.20
N GLN A 116 2.73 16.36 -3.13
CA GLN A 116 2.80 15.34 -4.16
C GLN A 116 1.63 15.47 -5.15
N LEU A 117 1.74 16.44 -6.07
CA LEU A 117 0.66 16.86 -6.95
C LEU A 117 0.06 15.72 -7.79
N GLU A 118 0.88 14.87 -8.38
CA GLU A 118 0.40 13.77 -9.22
C GLU A 118 -0.28 12.69 -8.38
N SER A 119 0.15 12.48 -7.12
CA SER A 119 -0.48 11.55 -6.17
C SER A 119 -1.85 12.08 -5.78
N VAL A 120 -1.94 13.39 -5.50
CA VAL A 120 -3.20 14.08 -5.21
C VAL A 120 -4.17 13.92 -6.38
N LYS A 121 -3.74 14.24 -7.60
CA LYS A 121 -4.58 14.09 -8.81
C LYS A 121 -5.09 12.66 -8.94
N TYR A 122 -4.20 11.68 -8.82
CA TYR A 122 -4.58 10.29 -8.97
C TYR A 122 -5.56 9.84 -7.87
N ILE A 123 -5.26 10.13 -6.60
CA ILE A 123 -6.12 9.76 -5.46
C ILE A 123 -7.52 10.34 -5.62
N ILE A 124 -7.65 11.60 -6.05
CA ILE A 124 -8.94 12.24 -6.34
C ILE A 124 -9.66 11.49 -7.48
N THR A 125 -8.97 11.21 -8.58
CA THR A 125 -9.59 10.47 -9.70
C THR A 125 -9.97 9.03 -9.34
N ALA A 126 -9.30 8.44 -8.35
CA ALA A 126 -9.58 7.11 -7.82
C ALA A 126 -10.69 7.10 -6.76
N GLY A 127 -11.39 8.22 -6.55
CA GLY A 127 -12.50 8.33 -5.60
C GLY A 127 -12.09 8.68 -4.17
N GLY A 128 -10.89 9.23 -3.97
CA GLY A 128 -10.46 9.76 -2.68
C GLY A 128 -11.37 10.91 -2.22
N ASP A 129 -11.81 10.83 -0.97
CA ASP A 129 -12.71 11.81 -0.37
C ASP A 129 -11.96 13.11 -0.05
N ILE A 130 -12.25 14.16 -0.83
CA ILE A 130 -11.68 15.50 -0.68
C ILE A 130 -12.22 16.25 0.54
N GLU A 131 -13.38 15.83 1.04
CA GLU A 131 -14.02 16.41 2.23
C GLU A 131 -13.68 15.63 3.50
N GLN A 132 -12.85 14.57 3.38
CA GLN A 132 -12.42 13.79 4.53
C GLN A 132 -11.67 14.69 5.51
N LYS A 133 -12.12 14.68 6.75
CA LYS A 133 -11.53 15.48 7.82
C LYS A 133 -10.54 14.67 8.63
N THR A 134 -9.55 15.36 9.19
CA THR A 134 -8.71 14.77 10.24
C THR A 134 -9.50 14.66 11.55
N VAL A 135 -8.87 14.11 12.59
CA VAL A 135 -9.48 13.96 13.93
C VAL A 135 -9.98 15.29 14.53
N HIS A 136 -9.44 16.43 14.10
CA HIS A 136 -9.85 17.75 14.60
C HIS A 136 -10.92 18.46 13.76
N GLY A 137 -11.42 17.82 12.70
CA GLY A 137 -12.49 18.34 11.86
C GLY A 137 -12.04 19.25 10.73
#